data_AF-A0A847E0E3-F1
#
_entry.id   AF-A0A847E0E3-F1
#
_cell.length_a   1.000
_cell.length_b   1.000
_cell.length_c   1.000
_cell.angle_alpha   90.00
_cell.angle_beta   90.00
_cell.angle_gamma   90.00
#
_symmetry.space_group_name_H-M   'P 1'
#
loop_
_entity.id
_entity.type
_entity.pdbx_description
1 polymer ?
#
loop_
_entity_poly.entity_id
_entity_poly.type
_entity_poly.pdbx_seq_one_letter_code
_entity_poly.pdbx_strand_id
1 'polypeptide(L)' 'MRLWSLHPKYLDAKGLVAVWREALLAQAVLRGGTRGYRKHPQLERFRRHPAPLAALASYLEAVCAEAEARAYLF' A
#
# COMPACT_ATOMS: atom_id res chain seq x y z
N MET A 1 3.16 -0.51 9.80
CA MET A 1 2.21 -0.84 8.72
C MET A 1 0.85 -0.23 8.95
N ARG A 2 0.50 0.77 8.13
CA ARG A 2 -0.84 1.34 8.07
C ARG A 2 -1.24 1.59 6.62
N LEU A 3 -2.23 0.83 6.15
CA LEU A 3 -2.86 0.96 4.84
C LEU A 3 -4.24 1.59 5.04
N TRP A 4 -4.43 2.77 4.49
CA TRP A 4 -5.71 3.48 4.61
C TRP A 4 -6.71 2.99 3.56
N SER A 5 -8.00 2.99 3.92
CA SER A 5 -9.11 2.79 2.97
C SER A 5 -9.59 4.10 2.36
N LEU A 6 -9.07 5.24 2.82
CA LEU A 6 -9.36 6.56 2.29
C LEU A 6 -8.74 6.72 0.90
N HIS A 7 -9.42 7.46 0.03
CA HIS A 7 -8.87 7.80 -1.28
C HIS A 7 -7.57 8.64 -1.13
N PRO A 8 -6.49 8.33 -1.88
CA PRO A 8 -5.21 9.05 -1.82
C PRO A 8 -5.32 10.57 -1.91
N LYS A 9 -6.26 11.10 -2.72
CA LYS A 9 -6.61 12.54 -2.78
C LYS A 9 -6.78 13.27 -1.44
N TYR A 10 -7.16 12.58 -0.38
CA TYR A 10 -7.34 13.18 0.95
C TYR A 10 -6.10 13.11 1.84
N LEU A 11 -5.02 12.50 1.36
CA LEU A 11 -3.74 12.45 2.05
C LEU A 11 -2.90 13.68 1.69
N ASP A 12 -2.15 14.18 2.66
CA ASP A 12 -1.10 15.16 2.42
C ASP A 12 0.15 14.47 1.85
N ALA A 13 1.17 15.26 1.48
CA ALA A 13 2.41 14.71 0.92
C ALA A 13 3.07 13.69 1.86
N LYS A 14 3.09 13.95 3.17
CA LYS A 14 3.65 13.02 4.16
C LYS A 14 2.81 11.75 4.26
N GLY A 15 1.49 11.86 4.21
CA GLY A 15 0.58 10.73 4.17
C GLY A 15 0.82 9.85 2.94
N LEU A 16 0.97 10.44 1.75
CA LEU A 16 1.24 9.70 0.52
C LEU A 16 2.57 8.93 0.60
N VAL A 17 3.64 9.57 1.08
CA VAL A 17 4.96 8.91 1.28
C VAL A 17 4.87 7.80 2.33
N ALA A 18 4.15 8.03 3.43
CA ALA A 18 3.98 7.05 4.49
C ALA A 18 3.23 5.81 3.99
N VAL A 19 2.10 6.01 3.29
CA VAL A 19 1.28 4.91 2.80
C VAL A 19 1.98 4.13 1.67
N TRP A 20 2.76 4.82 0.83
CA TRP A 20 3.61 4.20 -0.19
C TRP A 20 4.59 3.20 0.42
N ARG A 21 5.39 3.64 1.40
CA ARG A 21 6.38 2.79 2.08
C ARG A 21 5.73 1.60 2.79
N GLU A 22 4.60 1.82 3.44
CA GLU A 22 3.89 0.77 4.17
C GLU A 22 3.20 -0.22 3.22
N ALA A 23 2.74 0.21 2.05
CA ALA A 23 2.21 -0.65 1.00
C ALA A 23 3.31 -1.49 0.32
N LEU A 24 4.50 -0.94 0.09
CA LEU A 24 5.66 -1.71 -0.36
C LEU A 24 6.08 -2.76 0.68
N LEU A 25 6.06 -2.41 1.98
CA LEU A 25 6.29 -3.38 3.05
C LEU A 25 5.22 -4.48 3.04
N ALA A 26 3.94 -4.11 2.88
CA ALA A 26 2.86 -5.09 2.73
C ALA A 26 3.10 -6.04 1.55
N GLN A 27 3.64 -5.54 0.44
CA GLN A 27 3.92 -6.32 -0.76
C GLN A 27 5.05 -7.33 -0.49
N ALA A 28 6.10 -6.87 0.19
CA ALA A 28 7.18 -7.75 0.63
C ALA A 28 6.67 -8.83 1.59
N VAL A 29 5.77 -8.49 2.53
CA VAL A 29 5.18 -9.47 3.46
C VAL A 29 4.34 -10.52 2.70
N LEU A 30 3.50 -10.09 1.75
CA LEU A 30 2.67 -11.01 0.95
C LEU A 30 3.51 -11.90 0.03
N ARG A 31 4.68 -11.44 -0.43
CA ARG A 31 5.66 -12.25 -1.16
C ARG A 31 6.47 -13.21 -0.27
N GLY A 32 6.34 -13.12 1.06
CA GLY A 32 7.14 -13.91 2.00
C GLY A 32 8.57 -13.40 2.20
N GLY A 33 8.88 -12.18 1.76
CA GLY A 33 10.21 -11.57 1.85
C GLY A 33 10.57 -10.97 3.21
N THR A 34 9.69 -11.08 4.22
CA THR A 34 9.90 -10.46 5.54
C THR A 34 9.77 -11.47 6.67
N ARG A 35 10.53 -11.24 7.75
CA ARG A 35 10.39 -11.98 9.01
C ARG A 35 9.32 -11.39 9.93
N GLY A 36 9.11 -10.07 9.88
CA GLY A 36 8.12 -9.33 10.65
C GLY A 36 6.82 -9.04 9.90
N TYR A 37 5.80 -8.54 10.60
CA TYR A 37 4.49 -8.13 10.06
C TYR A 37 3.65 -9.24 9.38
N ARG A 38 4.07 -10.50 9.45
CA ARG A 38 3.37 -11.65 8.84
C ARG A 38 1.94 -11.85 9.34
N LYS A 39 1.60 -11.43 10.56
CA LYS A 39 0.24 -11.55 11.13
C LYS A 39 -0.48 -10.21 11.24
N HIS A 40 -0.12 -9.23 10.41
CA HIS A 40 -0.71 -7.90 10.49
C HIS A 40 -2.19 -7.92 10.06
N PRO A 41 -3.14 -7.44 10.90
CA PRO A 41 -4.58 -7.54 10.62
C PRO A 41 -5.00 -6.88 9.29
N GLN A 42 -4.36 -5.77 8.92
CA GLN A 42 -4.70 -5.09 7.66
C GLN A 42 -4.31 -5.88 6.40
N LEU A 43 -3.45 -6.90 6.51
CA LEU A 43 -3.14 -7.79 5.38
C LEU A 43 -4.25 -8.82 5.15
N GLU A 44 -5.12 -9.07 6.12
CA GLU A 44 -6.20 -10.04 5.99
C GLU A 44 -7.14 -9.69 4.82
N ARG A 45 -7.45 -8.40 4.63
CA ARG A 45 -8.27 -7.96 3.49
C ARG A 45 -7.65 -8.29 2.13
N PHE A 46 -6.33 -8.23 2.03
CA PHE A 46 -5.62 -8.60 0.80
C PHE A 46 -5.50 -10.12 0.66
N ARG A 47 -5.27 -10.86 1.76
CA ARG A 47 -5.21 -12.33 1.75
C ARG A 47 -6.53 -13.00 1.40
N ARG A 48 -7.65 -12.36 1.74
CA ARG A 48 -8.99 -12.81 1.36
C ARG A 48 -9.31 -12.54 -0.12
N HIS A 49 -8.53 -11.70 -0.80
CA HIS A 49 -8.68 -11.46 -2.22
C HIS A 49 -8.14 -12.66 -3.02
N PRO A 50 -8.80 -13.12 -4.10
CA PRO A 50 -8.30 -14.23 -4.93
C PRO A 50 -6.90 -13.99 -5.50
N ALA A 51 -6.53 -12.71 -5.69
CA ALA A 51 -5.21 -12.28 -6.14
C ALA A 51 -4.63 -11.22 -5.18
N PRO A 52 -4.01 -11.61 -4.05
CA PRO A 52 -3.55 -10.66 -3.02
C PRO A 52 -2.50 -9.66 -3.52
N LEU A 53 -1.54 -10.14 -4.31
CA LEU A 53 -0.46 -9.31 -4.85
C LEU A 53 -0.97 -8.32 -5.89
N ALA A 54 -1.91 -8.74 -6.74
CA ALA A 54 -2.54 -7.86 -7.73
C ALA A 54 -3.37 -6.76 -7.05
N ALA A 55 -4.18 -7.13 -6.04
CA ALA A 55 -4.95 -6.15 -5.28
C ALA A 55 -4.06 -5.10 -4.60
N LEU A 56 -2.90 -5.51 -4.08
CA LEU A 56 -1.95 -4.57 -3.48
C LEU A 56 -1.17 -3.77 -4.53
N ALA A 57 -0.91 -4.32 -5.72
CA ALA A 57 -0.34 -3.58 -6.83
C ALA A 57 -1.28 -2.45 -7.29
N SER A 58 -2.57 -2.73 -7.48
CA SER A 58 -3.56 -1.70 -7.81
C SER A 58 -3.69 -0.63 -6.72
N TYR A 59 -3.52 -1.00 -5.45
CA TYR A 59 -3.44 -0.03 -4.36
C TYR A 59 -2.23 0.90 -4.48
N LEU A 60 -1.05 0.36 -4.80
CA LEU A 60 0.16 1.14 -5.04
C LEU A 60 -0.01 2.05 -6.26
N GLU A 61 -0.56 1.55 -7.36
CA GLU A 61 -0.84 2.33 -8.58
C GLU A 61 -1.72 3.55 -8.27
N ALA A 62 -2.79 3.39 -7.49
CA ALA A 62 -3.65 4.50 -7.10
C ALA A 62 -2.91 5.56 -6.26
N VAL A 63 -1.96 5.14 -5.41
CA VAL A 63 -1.12 6.08 -4.63
C VAL A 63 -0.12 6.79 -5.55
N CYS A 64 0.48 6.07 -6.51
CA CYS A 64 1.42 6.63 -7.50
C CYS A 64 0.72 7.67 -8.39
N ALA A 65 -0.45 7.32 -8.93
CA ALA A 65 -1.25 8.20 -9.78
C ALA A 65 -1.62 9.52 -9.06
N GLU A 66 -1.93 9.46 -7.76
CA GLU A 66 -2.18 10.67 -6.97
C GLU A 66 -0.91 11.51 -6.77
N ALA A 67 0.24 10.87 -6.57
CA ALA A 67 1.52 11.58 -6.46
C ALA A 67 1.89 12.26 -7.78
N GLU A 68 1.73 11.56 -8.91
CA GLU A 68 1.94 12.08 -10.27
C GLU A 68 0.99 13.24 -10.59
N ALA A 69 -0.29 13.12 -10.24
CA ALA A 69 -1.28 14.19 -10.43
C ALA A 69 -0.92 15.48 -9.67
N ARG A 70 -0.12 15.37 -8.60
CA ARG A 70 0.41 16.50 -7.82
C ARG A 70 1.83 16.89 -8.19
N ALA A 71 2.39 16.31 -9.26
CA ALA A 71 3.75 16.50 -9.71
C ALA A 71 4.82 16.17 -8.64
N TYR A 72 4.55 15.19 -7.79
CA TYR A 72 5.57 14.66 -6.87
C TYR A 72 6.45 13.63 -7.58
N LEU A 73 7.74 13.65 -7.25
CA LEU A 73 8.71 12.65 -7.70
C LEU A 73 8.80 11.56 -6.64
N PHE A 74 8.30 10.37 -6.97
CA PHE A 74 8.31 9.16 -6.13
C PHE A 74 9.51 8.27 -6.41
#